data_AF-A0A1H2YWF0-F1
#
_entry.id   AF-A0A1H2YWF0-F1
#
_cell.length_a   1.000
_cell.length_b   1.000
_cell.length_c   1.000
_cell.angle_alpha   90.00
_cell.angle_beta   90.00
_cell.angle_gamma   90.00
#
_symmetry.space_group_name_H-M   'P 1'
#
loop_
_entity.id
_entity.type
_entity.pdbx_description
1 polymer ?
#
loop_
_entity_poly.entity_id
_entity_poly.type
_entity_poly.pdbx_seq_one_letter_code
_entity_poly.pdbx_strand_id
1 'polypeptide(L)'
;MLITFENPQIRKILKTSIITTIIGLFMINVLSAQVKIGNNPQLLDPASILELESTNRVLVITRVTNAQMNSINPLRGALVFNTDEECIHYFNGTSWVNICEELDNSFTVSTRADFLGALNPNARDSTVVITSSTNLDDSVNYNFEVGQITGANIIDQSINGDSKLQTSSVTTRVLAPRSVTINKLADATSGNPGDMFQWNGTQWTLVNESTLGITEKDSIIGNEVVGPTDATLLLNGNGTDADPYTLDVPEGGITDFEILNGTILAEDIADAAVTNNKLDKTNIPLSGFGDPLTNVSMGNFQINNLQDPTIDTDAVNLQTLNAAIAASNQTIVSGDNPNSISIGLDGGALYDDTTLQNNITANTNNISANATAIGSNTTAIGNNTSAIALKEDLANKSTNVALGTSDVL
;
A
#
# COMPACT_ATOMS: atom_id res chain seq x y z
N MET A 1 18.93 -122.68 -72.04
CA MET A 1 18.12 -123.91 -72.20
C MET A 1 16.64 -123.50 -72.19
N LEU A 2 16.02 -123.26 -73.34
CA LEU A 2 14.60 -122.91 -73.40
C LEU A 2 13.77 -124.21 -73.36
N ILE A 3 13.03 -124.41 -72.28
CA ILE A 3 12.05 -125.48 -72.17
C ILE A 3 10.85 -125.11 -73.06
N THR A 4 10.66 -125.81 -74.17
CA THR A 4 9.50 -125.63 -75.05
C THR A 4 8.37 -126.55 -74.59
N PHE A 5 7.37 -125.98 -73.95
CA PHE A 5 6.13 -126.70 -73.60
C PHE A 5 5.19 -126.71 -74.81
N GLU A 6 4.81 -127.89 -75.29
CA GLU A 6 3.94 -128.05 -76.48
C GLU A 6 2.48 -127.64 -76.23
N ASN A 7 2.05 -127.49 -74.97
CA ASN A 7 0.68 -127.09 -74.65
C ASN A 7 0.52 -125.54 -74.62
N PRO A 8 -0.31 -124.95 -75.50
CA PRO A 8 -0.45 -123.50 -75.61
C PRO A 8 -1.07 -122.83 -74.37
N GLN A 9 -1.96 -123.52 -73.64
CA GLN A 9 -2.58 -122.96 -72.42
C GLN A 9 -1.57 -122.88 -71.27
N ILE A 10 -0.75 -123.92 -71.09
CA ILE A 10 0.34 -123.96 -70.10
C ILE A 10 1.38 -122.87 -70.42
N ARG A 11 1.72 -122.70 -71.70
CA ARG A 11 2.66 -121.67 -72.16
C ARG A 11 2.19 -120.25 -71.84
N LYS A 12 0.88 -119.98 -71.88
CA LYS A 12 0.32 -118.64 -71.59
C LYS A 12 0.32 -118.34 -70.08
N ILE A 13 -0.13 -119.30 -69.26
CA ILE A 13 -0.15 -119.15 -67.79
C ILE A 13 1.27 -119.03 -67.23
N LEU A 14 2.21 -119.84 -67.71
CA LEU A 14 3.60 -119.82 -67.25
C LEU A 14 4.29 -118.51 -67.63
N LYS A 15 4.04 -117.98 -68.84
CA LYS A 15 4.58 -116.67 -69.26
C LYS A 15 4.03 -115.53 -68.42
N THR A 16 2.72 -115.49 -68.15
CA THR A 16 2.13 -114.45 -67.33
C THR A 16 2.64 -114.52 -65.90
N SER A 17 2.74 -115.71 -65.29
CA SER A 17 3.25 -115.88 -63.93
C SER A 17 4.75 -115.57 -63.79
N ILE A 18 5.56 -115.94 -64.79
CA ILE A 18 6.99 -115.57 -64.83
C ILE A 18 7.15 -114.06 -65.03
N ILE A 19 6.35 -113.43 -65.89
CA ILE A 19 6.40 -111.97 -66.11
C ILE A 19 5.95 -111.22 -64.86
N THR A 20 4.88 -111.62 -64.18
CA THR A 20 4.44 -110.97 -62.93
C THR A 20 5.43 -111.20 -61.79
N THR A 21 6.07 -112.37 -61.72
CA THR A 21 7.13 -112.64 -60.73
C THR A 21 8.38 -111.80 -61.02
N ILE A 22 8.79 -111.65 -62.29
CA ILE A 22 9.93 -110.80 -62.68
C ILE A 22 9.63 -109.32 -62.42
N ILE A 23 8.44 -108.83 -62.76
CA ILE A 23 8.03 -107.45 -62.46
C ILE A 23 7.98 -107.23 -60.94
N GLY A 24 7.45 -108.20 -60.17
CA GLY A 24 7.47 -108.17 -58.71
C GLY A 24 8.88 -108.14 -58.13
N LEU A 25 9.84 -108.87 -58.73
CA LEU A 25 11.23 -108.93 -58.30
C LEU A 25 12.03 -107.66 -58.66
N PHE A 26 11.65 -106.95 -59.72
CA PHE A 26 12.23 -105.66 -60.12
C PHE A 26 11.68 -104.46 -59.31
N MET A 27 10.56 -104.62 -58.60
CA MET A 27 9.95 -103.56 -57.78
C MET A 27 10.48 -103.52 -56.33
N ILE A 28 11.41 -104.39 -55.93
CA ILE A 28 11.88 -104.54 -54.53
C ILE A 28 13.17 -103.75 -54.21
N ASN A 29 13.68 -102.89 -55.09
CA ASN A 29 14.97 -102.23 -54.89
C ASN A 29 14.89 -100.69 -54.98
N VAL A 30 14.20 -100.08 -54.03
CA VAL A 30 14.49 -98.72 -53.54
C VAL A 30 13.87 -98.55 -52.15
N LEU A 31 14.43 -99.27 -51.17
CA LEU A 31 14.36 -98.83 -49.78
C LEU A 31 15.62 -98.00 -49.54
N SER A 32 15.47 -96.67 -49.50
CA SER A 32 16.48 -95.79 -48.96
C SER A 32 16.68 -96.18 -47.50
N ALA A 33 17.71 -96.96 -47.20
CA ALA A 33 18.00 -97.34 -45.83
C ALA A 33 18.60 -96.13 -45.11
N GLN A 34 17.75 -95.36 -44.44
CA GLN A 34 18.20 -94.51 -43.34
C GLN A 34 18.71 -95.43 -42.23
N VAL A 35 19.86 -95.10 -41.65
CA VAL A 35 20.48 -95.92 -40.62
C VAL A 35 20.31 -95.19 -39.29
N LYS A 36 19.52 -95.79 -38.39
CA LYS A 36 19.50 -95.39 -36.99
C LYS A 36 20.25 -96.42 -36.15
N ILE A 37 21.21 -95.96 -35.35
CA ILE A 37 22.00 -96.79 -34.45
C ILE A 37 21.69 -96.38 -33.01
N GLY A 38 21.09 -97.30 -32.26
CA GLY A 38 20.83 -97.13 -30.82
C GLY A 38 19.38 -97.35 -30.44
N ASN A 39 18.87 -96.57 -29.48
CA ASN A 39 17.51 -96.68 -28.98
C ASN A 39 16.48 -96.31 -30.07
N ASN A 40 15.26 -96.86 -29.96
CA ASN A 40 14.14 -96.57 -30.87
C ASN A 40 14.46 -96.64 -32.38
N PRO A 41 15.11 -97.72 -32.88
CA PRO A 41 15.54 -97.83 -34.28
C PRO A 41 14.38 -97.88 -35.30
N GLN A 42 13.13 -97.88 -34.83
CA GLN A 42 11.92 -97.86 -35.66
C GLN A 42 11.37 -96.45 -35.91
N LEU A 43 11.86 -95.46 -35.19
CA LEU A 43 11.45 -94.06 -35.33
C LEU A 43 12.65 -93.27 -35.83
N LEU A 44 12.74 -93.11 -37.15
CA LEU A 44 13.78 -92.33 -37.81
C LEU A 44 13.19 -91.00 -38.28
N ASP A 45 13.96 -89.93 -38.10
CA ASP A 45 13.58 -88.66 -38.70
C ASP A 45 13.72 -88.72 -40.23
N PRO A 46 12.69 -88.38 -41.03
CA PRO A 46 12.76 -88.42 -42.49
C PRO A 46 13.89 -87.58 -43.11
N ALA A 47 14.41 -86.57 -42.40
CA ALA A 47 15.52 -85.74 -42.83
C ALA A 47 16.91 -86.35 -42.54
N SER A 48 16.99 -87.44 -41.78
CA SER A 48 18.26 -88.03 -41.34
C SER A 48 18.73 -89.16 -42.26
N ILE A 49 20.00 -89.11 -42.68
CA ILE A 49 20.68 -90.25 -43.34
C ILE A 49 21.28 -91.21 -42.30
N LEU A 50 21.82 -90.66 -41.21
CA LEU A 50 22.37 -91.38 -40.07
C LEU A 50 21.90 -90.71 -38.78
N GLU A 51 21.26 -91.46 -37.90
CA GLU A 51 20.82 -91.00 -36.59
C GLU A 51 21.45 -91.89 -35.49
N LEU A 52 22.03 -91.26 -34.47
CA LEU A 52 22.64 -91.95 -33.33
C LEU A 52 21.86 -91.58 -32.07
N GLU A 53 21.16 -92.54 -31.47
CA GLU A 53 20.37 -92.30 -30.25
C GLU A 53 20.86 -93.22 -29.13
N SER A 54 21.44 -92.67 -28.07
CA SER A 54 21.86 -93.47 -26.91
C SER A 54 21.77 -92.68 -25.62
N THR A 55 21.41 -93.36 -24.53
CA THR A 55 21.42 -92.79 -23.18
C THR A 55 22.78 -92.92 -22.48
N ASN A 56 23.73 -93.69 -23.05
CA ASN A 56 25.03 -93.96 -22.42
C ASN A 56 26.22 -94.12 -23.38
N ARG A 57 26.03 -93.91 -24.69
CA ARG A 57 27.11 -93.94 -25.71
C ARG A 57 27.10 -92.62 -26.47
N VAL A 58 28.27 -92.26 -27.01
CA VAL A 58 28.47 -91.02 -27.78
C VAL A 58 29.15 -91.32 -29.10
N LEU A 59 29.03 -90.40 -30.06
CA LEU A 59 29.84 -90.41 -31.28
C LEU A 59 31.23 -89.88 -30.94
N VAL A 60 32.24 -90.74 -31.03
CA VAL A 60 33.64 -90.31 -31.07
C VAL A 60 34.03 -90.16 -32.53
N ILE A 61 34.19 -88.91 -32.97
CA ILE A 61 34.70 -88.58 -34.30
C ILE A 61 36.22 -88.77 -34.38
N THR A 62 36.80 -88.67 -35.58
CA THR A 62 38.23 -88.77 -35.81
C THR A 62 39.00 -87.79 -34.91
N ARG A 63 39.91 -88.31 -34.09
CA ARG A 63 40.75 -87.54 -33.15
C ARG A 63 42.14 -87.37 -33.74
N VAL A 64 42.60 -86.13 -33.86
CA VAL A 64 43.87 -85.78 -34.51
C VAL A 64 44.57 -84.63 -33.81
N THR A 65 45.89 -84.59 -33.88
CA THR A 65 46.70 -83.40 -33.52
C THR A 65 46.56 -82.30 -34.57
N ASN A 66 47.04 -81.09 -34.28
CA ASN A 66 47.10 -79.96 -35.22
C ASN A 66 47.84 -80.33 -36.51
N ALA A 67 48.99 -81.01 -36.38
CA ALA A 67 49.79 -81.43 -37.53
C ALA A 67 49.04 -82.47 -38.39
N GLN A 68 48.38 -83.44 -37.75
CA GLN A 68 47.59 -84.45 -38.45
C GLN A 68 46.37 -83.84 -39.12
N MET A 69 45.61 -82.98 -38.42
CA MET A 69 44.42 -82.30 -38.95
C MET A 69 44.73 -81.50 -40.22
N ASN A 70 45.83 -80.73 -40.21
CA ASN A 70 46.26 -79.93 -41.36
C ASN A 70 46.82 -80.76 -42.52
N SER A 71 47.15 -82.03 -42.30
CA SER A 71 47.59 -82.95 -43.35
C SER A 71 46.44 -83.70 -44.05
N ILE A 72 45.23 -83.64 -43.48
CA ILE A 72 44.03 -84.25 -44.08
C ILE A 72 43.63 -83.41 -45.30
N ASN A 73 43.15 -84.06 -46.36
CA ASN A 73 42.46 -83.42 -47.48
C ASN A 73 40.92 -83.59 -47.31
N PRO A 74 40.26 -82.80 -46.44
CA PRO A 74 38.86 -82.99 -46.07
C PRO A 74 37.89 -82.47 -47.15
N LEU A 75 36.65 -82.96 -47.10
CA LEU A 75 35.52 -82.31 -47.77
C LEU A 75 34.92 -81.22 -46.85
N ARG A 76 34.25 -80.22 -47.44
CA ARG A 76 33.47 -79.24 -46.67
C ARG A 76 32.46 -79.96 -45.77
N GLY A 77 32.43 -79.59 -44.49
CA GLY A 77 31.60 -80.21 -43.46
C GLY A 77 32.27 -81.40 -42.75
N ALA A 78 33.53 -81.75 -43.08
CA ALA A 78 34.27 -82.73 -42.30
C ALA A 78 34.42 -82.27 -40.85
N LEU A 79 34.29 -83.21 -39.90
CA LEU A 79 34.38 -82.97 -38.46
C LEU A 79 35.51 -83.79 -37.85
N VAL A 80 36.32 -83.15 -37.01
CA VAL A 80 37.35 -83.82 -36.21
C VAL A 80 37.35 -83.26 -34.79
N PHE A 81 37.83 -84.05 -33.84
CA PHE A 81 38.20 -83.55 -32.53
C PHE A 81 39.70 -83.33 -32.51
N ASN A 82 40.12 -82.07 -32.39
CA ASN A 82 41.53 -81.73 -32.32
C ASN A 82 42.02 -81.95 -30.88
N THR A 83 43.02 -82.81 -30.69
CA THR A 83 43.52 -83.16 -29.37
C THR A 83 44.50 -82.14 -28.79
N ASP A 84 45.11 -81.30 -29.63
CA ASP A 84 46.02 -80.25 -29.17
C ASP A 84 45.24 -79.02 -28.70
N GLU A 85 44.12 -78.72 -29.38
CA GLU A 85 43.20 -77.60 -29.06
C GLU A 85 42.01 -78.02 -28.17
N GLU A 86 41.90 -79.31 -27.84
CA GLU A 86 40.82 -79.92 -27.05
C GLU A 86 39.38 -79.58 -27.53
N CYS A 87 39.20 -79.25 -28.81
CA CYS A 87 37.92 -78.81 -29.36
C CYS A 87 37.55 -79.46 -30.71
N ILE A 88 36.25 -79.50 -31.01
CA ILE A 88 35.71 -79.90 -32.31
C ILE A 88 36.03 -78.84 -33.37
N HIS A 89 36.57 -79.30 -34.49
CA HIS A 89 36.80 -78.50 -35.68
C HIS A 89 35.95 -78.99 -36.84
N TYR A 90 35.41 -78.07 -37.64
CA TYR A 90 34.81 -78.40 -38.92
C TYR A 90 35.55 -77.74 -40.08
N PHE A 91 35.62 -78.41 -41.22
CA PHE A 91 36.21 -77.82 -42.41
C PHE A 91 35.17 -77.03 -43.20
N ASN A 92 35.34 -75.72 -43.35
CA ASN A 92 34.39 -74.86 -44.07
C ASN A 92 34.55 -74.94 -45.61
N GLY A 93 35.44 -75.79 -46.11
CA GLY A 93 35.78 -75.93 -47.53
C GLY A 93 37.06 -75.21 -47.95
N THR A 94 37.63 -74.37 -47.08
CA THR A 94 38.93 -73.72 -47.30
C THR A 94 39.88 -73.87 -46.12
N SER A 95 39.36 -73.95 -44.90
CA SER A 95 40.12 -73.99 -43.64
C SER A 95 39.37 -74.76 -42.55
N TRP A 96 40.12 -75.25 -41.56
CA TRP A 96 39.56 -75.78 -40.32
C TRP A 96 39.13 -74.62 -39.43
N VAL A 97 37.88 -74.66 -38.95
CA VAL A 97 37.28 -73.67 -38.05
C VAL A 97 37.12 -74.31 -36.67
N ASN A 98 37.60 -73.61 -35.63
CA ASN A 98 37.45 -74.00 -34.24
C ASN A 98 36.07 -73.58 -33.73
N ILE A 99 35.18 -74.55 -33.48
CA ILE A 99 33.79 -74.23 -33.09
C ILE A 99 33.71 -73.61 -31.70
N CYS A 100 34.64 -73.92 -30.80
CA CYS A 100 34.63 -73.38 -29.44
C CYS A 100 34.96 -71.88 -29.41
N GLU A 101 35.79 -71.41 -30.34
CA GLU A 101 36.17 -69.99 -30.43
C GLU A 101 35.13 -69.15 -31.19
N GLU A 102 34.53 -69.71 -32.25
CA GLU A 102 33.53 -69.00 -33.05
C GLU A 102 32.25 -68.66 -32.24
N LEU A 103 31.94 -69.43 -31.20
CA LEU A 103 30.75 -69.23 -30.36
C LEU A 103 30.95 -68.22 -29.20
N ASP A 104 32.19 -67.93 -28.80
CA ASP A 104 32.49 -67.04 -27.66
C ASP A 104 32.46 -65.54 -28.05
N ASN A 105 32.56 -65.24 -29.36
CA ASN A 105 32.67 -63.87 -29.88
C ASN A 105 31.38 -63.28 -30.48
N SER A 106 30.21 -63.87 -30.22
CA SER A 106 28.94 -63.42 -30.83
C SER A 106 28.46 -62.02 -30.38
N PHE A 107 29.00 -61.44 -29.31
CA PHE A 107 28.59 -60.12 -28.85
C PHE A 107 29.78 -59.36 -28.22
N THR A 108 30.48 -58.57 -29.03
CA THR A 108 31.47 -57.61 -28.53
C THR A 108 30.85 -56.23 -28.45
N VAL A 109 30.71 -55.70 -27.23
CA VAL A 109 30.36 -54.29 -27.02
C VAL A 109 31.59 -53.59 -26.47
N SER A 110 32.12 -52.63 -27.21
CA SER A 110 33.25 -51.82 -26.76
C SER A 110 32.74 -50.52 -26.17
N THR A 111 33.08 -50.26 -24.91
CA THR A 111 32.94 -48.93 -24.32
C THR A 111 34.07 -48.01 -24.75
N ARG A 112 35.14 -48.50 -25.41
CA ARG A 112 36.30 -47.67 -25.76
C ARG A 112 35.89 -46.57 -26.73
N ALA A 113 36.18 -45.32 -26.36
CA ALA A 113 35.96 -44.13 -27.17
C ALA A 113 36.93 -44.00 -28.37
N ASP A 114 37.42 -45.12 -28.92
CA ASP A 114 38.47 -45.16 -29.95
C ASP A 114 38.07 -44.37 -31.22
N PHE A 115 36.77 -44.25 -31.52
CA PHE A 115 36.26 -43.42 -32.62
C PHE A 115 36.17 -41.92 -32.29
N LEU A 116 35.89 -41.56 -31.04
CA LEU A 116 35.69 -40.15 -30.63
C LEU A 116 37.00 -39.44 -30.30
N GLY A 117 38.06 -40.18 -29.94
CA GLY A 117 39.38 -39.61 -29.66
C GLY A 117 40.00 -38.86 -30.84
N ALA A 118 39.62 -39.20 -32.08
CA ALA A 118 40.07 -38.51 -33.30
C ALA A 118 39.33 -37.18 -33.57
N LEU A 119 38.14 -36.98 -33.00
CA LEU A 119 37.31 -35.77 -33.17
C LEU A 119 37.42 -34.81 -31.98
N ASN A 120 37.66 -35.34 -30.77
CA ASN A 120 37.88 -34.54 -29.56
C ASN A 120 38.91 -35.23 -28.63
N PRO A 121 40.13 -34.68 -28.50
CA PRO A 121 41.17 -35.24 -27.63
C PRO A 121 40.81 -35.28 -26.13
N ASN A 122 39.75 -34.57 -25.73
CA ASN A 122 39.24 -34.52 -24.35
C ASN A 122 38.07 -35.49 -24.11
N ALA A 123 37.67 -36.30 -25.11
CA ALA A 123 36.68 -37.36 -24.93
C ALA A 123 37.29 -38.49 -24.05
N ARG A 124 37.26 -38.29 -22.72
CA ARG A 124 37.85 -39.20 -21.74
C ARG A 124 36.87 -40.17 -21.11
N ASP A 125 35.59 -40.09 -21.46
CA ASP A 125 34.57 -40.94 -20.88
C ASP A 125 33.68 -41.57 -21.95
N SER A 126 33.38 -42.85 -21.74
CA SER A 126 32.44 -43.61 -22.54
C SER A 126 31.05 -43.18 -22.14
N THR A 127 30.32 -42.51 -23.05
CA THR A 127 28.93 -42.07 -22.78
C THR A 127 28.04 -43.21 -22.30
N VAL A 128 28.37 -44.45 -22.67
CA VAL A 128 27.79 -45.68 -22.12
C VAL A 128 28.86 -46.43 -21.33
N VAL A 129 28.54 -46.74 -20.08
CA VAL A 129 29.33 -47.58 -19.18
C VAL A 129 28.64 -48.95 -19.10
N ILE A 130 29.42 -50.02 -19.30
CA ILE A 130 28.92 -51.40 -19.17
C ILE A 130 29.56 -52.00 -17.93
N THR A 131 28.73 -52.36 -16.95
CA THR A 131 29.18 -53.07 -15.74
C THR A 131 28.64 -54.48 -15.76
N SER A 132 29.45 -55.46 -15.33
CA SER A 132 29.00 -56.82 -15.11
C SER A 132 28.65 -57.03 -13.65
N SER A 133 27.57 -57.76 -13.42
CA SER A 133 27.15 -58.24 -12.10
C SER A 133 26.85 -59.73 -12.20
N THR A 134 27.15 -60.49 -11.15
CA THR A 134 26.75 -61.89 -11.07
C THR A 134 25.37 -61.99 -10.44
N ASN A 135 24.46 -62.69 -11.11
CA ASN A 135 23.17 -63.06 -10.56
C ASN A 135 23.35 -64.12 -9.47
N LEU A 136 22.29 -64.41 -8.70
CA LEU A 136 22.29 -65.44 -7.66
C LEU A 136 22.52 -66.87 -8.20
N ASP A 137 22.35 -67.08 -9.49
CA ASP A 137 22.56 -68.35 -10.20
C ASP A 137 23.92 -68.42 -10.91
N ASP A 138 24.86 -67.55 -10.53
CA ASP A 138 26.20 -67.38 -11.12
C ASP A 138 26.22 -66.96 -12.60
N SER A 139 25.07 -66.63 -13.21
CA SER A 139 25.03 -66.04 -14.55
C SER A 139 25.49 -64.58 -14.53
N VAL A 140 26.11 -64.11 -15.62
CA VAL A 140 26.57 -62.71 -15.75
C VAL A 140 25.46 -61.85 -16.33
N ASN A 141 25.07 -60.80 -15.62
CA ASN A 141 24.21 -59.73 -16.11
C ASN A 141 25.04 -58.49 -16.47
N TYR A 142 24.81 -57.95 -17.66
CA TYR A 142 25.42 -56.72 -18.13
C TYR A 142 24.47 -55.54 -17.97
N ASN A 143 24.84 -54.57 -17.16
CA ASN A 143 24.10 -53.34 -16.97
C ASN A 143 24.66 -52.24 -17.88
N PHE A 144 23.77 -51.56 -18.61
CA PHE A 144 24.11 -50.46 -19.52
C PHE A 144 23.70 -49.15 -18.86
N GLU A 145 24.68 -48.41 -18.37
CA GLU A 145 24.48 -47.12 -17.72
C GLU A 145 24.94 -45.99 -18.62
N VAL A 146 24.26 -44.86 -18.57
CA VAL A 146 24.75 -43.63 -19.20
C VAL A 146 25.65 -42.92 -18.20
N GLY A 147 26.91 -42.71 -18.58
CA GLY A 147 27.90 -41.97 -17.79
C GLY A 147 27.67 -40.46 -17.90
N GLN A 148 28.73 -39.70 -18.14
CA GLN A 148 28.59 -38.27 -18.40
C GLN A 148 28.09 -37.99 -19.84
N ILE A 149 26.99 -37.22 -19.95
CA ILE A 149 26.60 -36.58 -21.22
C ILE A 149 27.35 -35.25 -21.33
N THR A 150 28.20 -35.12 -22.34
CA THR A 150 28.90 -33.86 -22.65
C THR A 150 28.20 -33.13 -23.79
N GLY A 151 28.59 -31.87 -24.06
CA GLY A 151 28.06 -31.12 -25.20
C GLY A 151 28.25 -31.82 -26.55
N ALA A 152 29.30 -32.64 -26.71
CA ALA A 152 29.51 -33.41 -27.95
C ALA A 152 28.47 -34.52 -28.18
N ASN A 153 27.77 -34.95 -27.12
CA ASN A 153 26.69 -35.94 -27.20
C ASN A 153 25.32 -35.32 -27.49
N ILE A 154 25.21 -33.99 -27.38
CA ILE A 154 23.98 -33.24 -27.55
C ILE A 154 24.04 -32.54 -28.91
N ILE A 155 23.23 -33.00 -29.86
CA ILE A 155 23.10 -32.32 -31.16
C ILE A 155 22.31 -31.02 -31.02
N ASP A 156 22.55 -30.05 -31.90
CA ASP A 156 21.86 -28.77 -31.88
C ASP A 156 20.33 -28.93 -31.87
N GLN A 157 19.66 -28.14 -31.02
CA GLN A 157 18.21 -28.14 -30.82
C GLN A 157 17.58 -29.44 -30.26
N SER A 158 18.38 -30.47 -29.94
CA SER A 158 17.84 -31.71 -29.36
C SER A 158 17.27 -31.54 -27.95
N ILE A 159 17.82 -30.60 -27.18
CA ILE A 159 17.26 -30.14 -25.91
C ILE A 159 16.37 -28.93 -26.19
N ASN A 160 15.06 -29.12 -26.08
CA ASN A 160 14.05 -28.10 -26.41
C ASN A 160 13.04 -27.87 -25.27
N GLY A 161 12.44 -26.68 -25.26
CA GLY A 161 11.45 -26.28 -24.24
C GLY A 161 10.14 -27.05 -24.30
N ASP A 162 9.74 -27.52 -25.50
CA ASP A 162 8.43 -28.14 -25.69
C ASP A 162 8.34 -29.55 -25.08
N SER A 163 9.45 -30.28 -25.00
CA SER A 163 9.45 -31.68 -24.56
C SER A 163 10.58 -32.11 -23.62
N LYS A 164 11.69 -31.36 -23.50
CA LYS A 164 12.83 -31.74 -22.66
C LYS A 164 13.00 -30.80 -21.46
N LEU A 165 12.93 -29.49 -21.69
CA LEU A 165 12.99 -28.46 -20.64
C LEU A 165 11.58 -27.98 -20.28
N GLN A 166 10.77 -28.88 -19.71
CA GLN A 166 9.44 -28.57 -19.21
C GLN A 166 9.49 -27.73 -17.91
N THR A 167 8.33 -27.30 -17.42
CA THR A 167 8.21 -26.56 -16.16
C THR A 167 8.91 -27.30 -15.03
N SER A 168 9.84 -26.64 -14.35
CA SER A 168 10.69 -27.20 -13.28
C SER A 168 11.77 -28.21 -13.72
N SER A 169 11.99 -28.45 -15.02
CA SER A 169 13.14 -29.24 -15.48
C SER A 169 14.47 -28.57 -15.12
N VAL A 170 14.50 -27.23 -15.16
CA VAL A 170 15.66 -26.42 -14.78
C VAL A 170 15.35 -25.74 -13.44
N THR A 171 15.95 -26.21 -12.37
CA THR A 171 15.84 -25.63 -11.02
C THR A 171 17.15 -24.98 -10.59
N THR A 172 17.14 -24.24 -9.47
CA THR A 172 18.35 -23.69 -8.85
C THR A 172 19.39 -24.74 -8.46
N ARG A 173 18.99 -26.02 -8.38
CA ARG A 173 19.89 -27.17 -8.16
C ARG A 173 20.64 -27.59 -9.43
N VAL A 174 20.10 -27.30 -10.61
CA VAL A 174 20.58 -27.79 -11.92
C VAL A 174 21.46 -26.77 -12.63
N LEU A 175 21.25 -25.46 -12.39
CA LEU A 175 22.15 -24.41 -12.87
C LEU A 175 23.12 -24.00 -11.77
N ALA A 176 24.41 -24.30 -11.95
CA ALA A 176 25.46 -23.77 -11.07
C ALA A 176 25.55 -22.24 -11.19
N PRO A 177 26.03 -21.51 -10.16
CA PRO A 177 26.31 -20.08 -10.27
C PRO A 177 27.17 -19.79 -11.50
N ARG A 178 26.81 -18.75 -12.27
CA ARG A 178 27.51 -18.31 -13.50
C ARG A 178 27.51 -19.32 -14.65
N SER A 179 26.70 -20.39 -14.60
CA SER A 179 26.63 -21.37 -15.71
C SER A 179 25.96 -20.81 -16.96
N VAL A 180 25.05 -19.85 -16.80
CA VAL A 180 24.39 -19.10 -17.88
C VAL A 180 25.01 -17.70 -17.95
N THR A 181 25.85 -17.49 -18.95
CA THR A 181 26.47 -16.20 -19.27
C THR A 181 25.63 -15.46 -20.31
N ILE A 182 25.78 -14.14 -20.45
CA ILE A 182 24.96 -13.31 -21.34
C ILE A 182 24.98 -13.82 -22.79
N ASN A 183 26.14 -14.23 -23.30
CA ASN A 183 26.31 -14.82 -24.63
C ASN A 183 25.65 -16.21 -24.81
N LYS A 184 25.17 -16.85 -23.73
CA LYS A 184 24.39 -18.10 -23.78
C LYS A 184 22.88 -17.86 -23.82
N LEU A 185 22.43 -16.62 -23.64
CA LEU A 185 21.05 -16.22 -23.87
C LEU A 185 21.00 -15.68 -25.31
N ALA A 186 20.27 -16.36 -26.20
CA ALA A 186 20.32 -16.10 -27.64
C ALA A 186 20.07 -14.62 -28.00
N ASP A 187 19.18 -13.96 -27.26
CA ASP A 187 18.78 -12.57 -27.48
C ASP A 187 19.81 -11.54 -26.96
N ALA A 188 20.88 -12.01 -26.30
CA ALA A 188 21.89 -11.15 -25.68
C ALA A 188 23.22 -11.08 -26.44
N THR A 189 23.29 -11.67 -27.62
CA THR A 189 24.49 -11.65 -28.47
C THR A 189 24.87 -10.25 -28.95
N SER A 190 23.95 -9.28 -28.92
CA SER A 190 24.16 -7.86 -29.24
C SER A 190 24.06 -6.92 -28.04
N GLY A 191 24.02 -7.43 -26.80
CA GLY A 191 23.83 -6.62 -25.60
C GLY A 191 25.09 -5.89 -25.13
N ASN A 192 24.90 -4.69 -24.58
CA ASN A 192 25.93 -3.94 -23.85
C ASN A 192 25.85 -4.23 -22.34
N PRO A 193 26.95 -4.03 -21.58
CA PRO A 193 26.89 -4.01 -20.13
C PRO A 193 25.84 -3.02 -19.62
N GLY A 194 24.92 -3.47 -18.78
CA GLY A 194 23.81 -2.65 -18.24
C GLY A 194 22.47 -2.86 -18.95
N ASP A 195 22.45 -3.58 -20.08
CA ASP A 195 21.18 -3.96 -20.70
C ASP A 195 20.38 -4.94 -19.83
N MET A 196 19.07 -4.77 -19.83
CA MET A 196 18.09 -5.54 -19.07
C MET A 196 17.23 -6.37 -20.03
N PHE A 197 16.80 -7.56 -19.59
CA PHE A 197 15.80 -8.33 -20.33
C PHE A 197 14.40 -7.83 -19.99
N GLN A 198 13.68 -7.34 -20.99
CA GLN A 198 12.28 -6.95 -20.87
C GLN A 198 11.42 -7.77 -21.83
N TRP A 199 10.30 -8.28 -21.32
CA TRP A 199 9.27 -8.87 -22.16
C TRP A 199 8.45 -7.75 -22.80
N ASN A 200 8.44 -7.67 -24.13
CA ASN A 200 7.69 -6.64 -24.86
C ASN A 200 6.26 -7.05 -25.24
N GLY A 201 5.79 -8.21 -24.76
CA GLY A 201 4.50 -8.80 -25.12
C GLY A 201 4.60 -10.00 -26.07
N THR A 202 5.67 -10.09 -26.86
CA THR A 202 5.83 -11.12 -27.91
C THR A 202 7.16 -11.85 -27.85
N GLN A 203 8.24 -11.17 -27.45
CA GLN A 203 9.57 -11.75 -27.30
C GLN A 203 10.33 -11.08 -26.14
N TRP A 204 11.35 -11.77 -25.64
CA TRP A 204 12.33 -11.13 -24.77
C TRP A 204 13.20 -10.21 -25.61
N THR A 205 13.36 -8.97 -25.16
CA THR A 205 14.23 -7.99 -25.80
C THR A 205 15.21 -7.46 -24.78
N LEU A 206 16.42 -7.14 -25.23
CA LEU A 206 17.32 -6.32 -24.44
C LEU A 206 16.90 -4.86 -24.52
N VAL A 207 16.77 -4.22 -23.36
CA VAL A 207 16.47 -2.81 -23.23
C VAL A 207 17.52 -2.16 -22.36
N ASN A 208 17.87 -0.93 -22.71
CA ASN A 208 18.75 -0.14 -21.88
C ASN A 208 17.92 0.66 -20.86
N GLU A 209 18.52 1.01 -19.72
CA GLU A 209 17.86 1.86 -18.70
C GLU A 209 17.24 3.12 -19.30
N SER A 210 17.88 3.73 -20.30
CA SER A 210 17.40 4.92 -21.03
C SER A 210 16.08 4.74 -21.78
N THR A 211 15.65 3.49 -21.99
CA THR A 211 14.41 3.13 -22.70
C THR A 211 13.30 2.65 -21.77
N LEU A 212 13.61 2.45 -20.49
CA LEU A 212 12.59 2.19 -19.49
C LEU A 212 11.82 3.50 -19.29
N GLY A 213 10.50 3.45 -19.48
CA GLY A 213 9.60 4.55 -19.14
C GLY A 213 9.45 4.70 -17.63
N ILE A 214 10.56 4.74 -16.89
CA ILE A 214 10.56 5.24 -15.53
C ILE A 214 10.19 6.72 -15.62
N THR A 215 9.21 7.12 -14.82
CA THR A 215 8.69 8.50 -14.81
C THR A 215 9.81 9.52 -14.50
N GLU A 216 10.88 9.07 -13.85
CA GLU A 216 12.11 9.81 -13.56
C GLU A 216 13.14 9.61 -14.70
N LYS A 217 12.89 10.22 -15.86
CA LYS A 217 13.68 10.00 -17.09
C LYS A 217 15.18 10.34 -16.95
N ASP A 218 15.54 11.18 -16.00
CA ASP A 218 16.92 11.64 -15.78
C ASP A 218 17.50 11.26 -14.41
N SER A 219 16.78 10.43 -13.62
CA SER A 219 17.23 9.96 -12.30
C SER A 219 17.52 11.06 -11.29
N ILE A 220 16.94 12.25 -11.46
CA ILE A 220 17.03 13.36 -10.51
C ILE A 220 15.69 13.51 -9.80
N ILE A 221 15.65 13.21 -8.50
CA ILE A 221 14.45 13.38 -7.69
C ILE A 221 14.12 14.87 -7.56
N GLY A 222 12.90 15.28 -7.91
CA GLY A 222 12.38 16.62 -7.65
C GLY A 222 12.43 17.59 -8.82
N ASN A 223 12.64 17.12 -10.05
CA ASN A 223 12.52 17.92 -11.26
C ASN A 223 11.15 17.77 -11.96
N GLU A 224 10.25 16.93 -11.42
CA GLU A 224 8.98 16.56 -12.04
C GLU A 224 7.92 17.68 -11.91
N VAL A 225 8.16 18.63 -11.01
CA VAL A 225 7.33 19.83 -10.85
C VAL A 225 7.66 20.78 -12.00
N VAL A 226 6.86 20.72 -13.06
CA VAL A 226 7.04 21.55 -14.28
C VAL A 226 6.48 22.98 -14.16
N GLY A 227 5.95 23.33 -12.99
CA GLY A 227 5.38 24.64 -12.69
C GLY A 227 3.90 24.59 -12.29
N PRO A 228 3.40 25.65 -11.64
CA PRO A 228 2.01 25.73 -11.25
C PRO A 228 1.12 26.09 -12.45
N THR A 229 -0.14 25.66 -12.41
CA THR A 229 -1.16 26.14 -13.37
C THR A 229 -1.59 27.57 -13.06
N ASP A 230 -1.59 27.93 -11.77
CA ASP A 230 -1.90 29.27 -11.30
C ASP A 230 -0.62 30.13 -11.23
N ALA A 231 -0.72 31.37 -11.70
CA ALA A 231 0.38 32.32 -11.70
C ALA A 231 0.68 32.87 -10.30
N THR A 232 -0.18 32.65 -9.31
CA THR A 232 0.05 33.07 -7.91
C THR A 232 0.96 32.12 -7.15
N LEU A 233 1.44 31.05 -7.77
CA LEU A 233 2.55 30.24 -7.27
C LEU A 233 3.82 30.51 -8.09
N LEU A 234 4.96 30.48 -7.43
CA LEU A 234 6.29 30.59 -8.03
C LEU A 234 6.94 29.21 -8.06
N LEU A 235 7.52 28.86 -9.21
CA LEU A 235 8.44 27.74 -9.31
C LEU A 235 9.85 28.23 -8.99
N ASN A 236 10.45 27.68 -7.94
CA ASN A 236 11.83 27.92 -7.53
C ASN A 236 12.68 26.67 -7.71
N GLY A 237 14.00 26.83 -7.73
CA GLY A 237 14.97 25.75 -7.91
C GLY A 237 15.40 25.55 -9.36
N ASN A 238 16.37 24.67 -9.59
CA ASN A 238 16.94 24.39 -10.92
C ASN A 238 16.67 22.96 -11.41
N GLY A 239 15.90 22.16 -10.66
CA GLY A 239 15.56 20.79 -11.02
C GLY A 239 16.76 19.83 -10.93
N THR A 240 17.67 20.09 -9.99
CA THR A 240 18.81 19.20 -9.68
C THR A 240 18.61 18.54 -8.33
N ASP A 241 19.31 17.43 -8.05
CA ASP A 241 19.21 16.72 -6.76
C ASP A 241 19.60 17.63 -5.56
N ALA A 242 20.52 18.58 -5.80
CA ALA A 242 20.93 19.56 -4.79
C ALA A 242 20.01 20.79 -4.71
N ASP A 243 19.17 21.03 -5.71
CA ASP A 243 18.29 22.19 -5.84
C ASP A 243 17.02 21.80 -6.64
N PRO A 244 16.12 21.02 -6.03
CA PRO A 244 14.93 20.49 -6.69
C PRO A 244 13.93 21.62 -6.96
N TYR A 245 13.02 21.40 -7.91
CA TYR A 245 11.94 22.34 -8.14
C TYR A 245 10.95 22.33 -6.96
N THR A 246 10.69 23.51 -6.40
CA THR A 246 9.70 23.71 -5.32
C THR A 246 8.70 24.78 -5.71
N LEU A 247 7.43 24.61 -5.34
CA LEU A 247 6.42 25.66 -5.46
C LEU A 247 6.36 26.46 -4.16
N ASP A 248 6.34 27.78 -4.29
CA ASP A 248 6.15 28.71 -3.18
C ASP A 248 5.10 29.76 -3.51
N VAL A 249 4.54 30.40 -2.48
CA VAL A 249 3.64 31.54 -2.64
C VAL A 249 4.48 32.83 -2.56
N PRO A 250 4.43 33.73 -3.56
CA PRO A 250 5.09 35.02 -3.48
C PRO A 250 4.62 35.85 -2.29
N GLU A 251 5.43 36.83 -1.88
CA GLU A 251 4.99 37.86 -0.95
C GLU A 251 3.74 38.58 -1.51
N GLY A 252 2.66 38.58 -0.73
CA GLY A 252 1.37 39.11 -1.17
C GLY A 252 0.62 38.23 -2.20
N GLY A 253 1.11 37.01 -2.48
CA GLY A 253 0.53 36.10 -3.46
C GLY A 253 -0.82 35.49 -3.05
N ILE A 254 -1.22 35.65 -1.79
CA ILE A 254 -2.58 35.33 -1.34
C ILE A 254 -3.43 36.60 -1.42
N THR A 255 -4.23 36.70 -2.47
CA THR A 255 -5.12 37.84 -2.77
C THR A 255 -6.60 37.42 -2.64
N ASP A 256 -7.51 38.29 -3.05
CA ASP A 256 -8.96 38.00 -3.13
C ASP A 256 -9.31 36.98 -4.22
N PHE A 257 -8.36 36.64 -5.11
CA PHE A 257 -8.51 35.54 -6.06
C PHE A 257 -8.35 34.17 -5.38
N GLU A 258 -7.42 34.07 -4.42
CA GLU A 258 -7.17 32.85 -3.62
C GLU A 258 -8.14 32.71 -2.44
N ILE A 259 -8.66 33.83 -1.93
CA ILE A 259 -9.58 33.86 -0.79
C ILE A 259 -10.97 34.31 -1.25
N LEU A 260 -11.91 33.38 -1.23
CA LEU A 260 -13.31 33.71 -1.48
C LEU A 260 -13.90 34.59 -0.36
N ASN A 261 -14.76 35.54 -0.72
CA ASN A 261 -15.34 36.45 0.26
C ASN A 261 -16.18 35.69 1.30
N GLY A 262 -15.92 35.96 2.58
CA GLY A 262 -16.62 35.35 3.72
C GLY A 262 -16.19 33.92 4.05
N THR A 263 -15.18 33.35 3.40
CA THR A 263 -14.70 31.99 3.76
C THR A 263 -13.67 31.97 4.87
N ILE A 264 -13.06 33.11 5.21
CA ILE A 264 -12.23 33.24 6.41
C ILE A 264 -13.18 33.38 7.61
N LEU A 265 -13.35 32.29 8.34
CA LEU A 265 -14.15 32.22 9.55
C LEU A 265 -13.29 32.57 10.78
N ALA A 266 -13.94 32.68 11.94
CA ALA A 266 -13.24 33.00 13.18
C ALA A 266 -12.25 31.89 13.58
N GLU A 267 -12.57 30.63 13.29
CA GLU A 267 -11.71 29.47 13.53
C GLU A 267 -10.45 29.44 12.64
N ASP A 268 -10.48 30.09 11.47
CA ASP A 268 -9.33 30.17 10.56
C ASP A 268 -8.29 31.19 11.05
N ILE A 269 -8.68 32.10 11.93
CA ILE A 269 -7.83 33.11 12.53
C ILE A 269 -7.49 32.67 13.95
N ALA A 270 -6.26 32.17 14.15
CA ALA A 270 -5.78 31.80 15.47
C ALA A 270 -5.90 32.96 16.48
N ASP A 271 -6.05 32.62 17.77
CA ASP A 271 -6.14 33.63 18.81
C ASP A 271 -4.89 34.54 18.81
N ALA A 272 -5.11 35.85 18.97
CA ALA A 272 -4.12 36.91 18.83
C ALA A 272 -3.40 37.01 17.46
N ALA A 273 -3.85 36.31 16.41
CA ALA A 273 -3.23 36.40 15.08
C ALA A 273 -3.34 37.83 14.49
N VAL A 274 -4.44 38.54 14.73
CA VAL A 274 -4.62 39.94 14.37
C VAL A 274 -4.16 40.85 15.52
N THR A 275 -2.85 41.13 15.56
CA THR A 275 -2.27 42.00 16.58
C THR A 275 -2.56 43.48 16.35
N ASN A 276 -2.35 44.32 17.37
CA ASN A 276 -2.51 45.78 17.27
C ASN A 276 -1.71 46.42 16.12
N ASN A 277 -0.53 45.89 15.78
CA ASN A 277 0.30 46.42 14.69
C ASN A 277 -0.26 46.07 13.30
N LYS A 278 -1.17 45.10 13.20
CA LYS A 278 -1.85 44.71 11.96
C LYS A 278 -3.11 45.54 11.70
N LEU A 279 -3.56 46.34 12.67
CA LEU A 279 -4.75 47.16 12.57
C LEU A 279 -4.36 48.62 12.32
N ASP A 280 -4.88 49.20 11.25
CA ASP A 280 -4.78 50.64 11.00
C ASP A 280 -5.75 51.42 11.90
N LYS A 281 -5.41 51.51 13.20
CA LYS A 281 -6.26 52.18 14.19
C LYS A 281 -6.48 53.66 13.91
N THR A 282 -5.63 54.28 13.09
CA THR A 282 -5.78 55.68 12.70
C THR A 282 -6.91 55.88 11.70
N ASN A 283 -7.19 54.89 10.85
CA ASN A 283 -8.20 54.97 9.79
C ASN A 283 -9.45 54.09 10.04
N ILE A 284 -9.60 53.50 11.22
CA ILE A 284 -10.80 52.74 11.62
C ILE A 284 -11.68 53.64 12.53
N PRO A 285 -12.63 54.42 11.98
CA PRO A 285 -13.56 55.22 12.79
C PRO A 285 -14.61 54.33 13.47
N LEU A 286 -15.19 54.81 14.58
CA LEU A 286 -16.31 54.11 15.24
C LEU A 286 -17.52 53.91 14.31
N SER A 287 -17.76 54.85 13.39
CA SER A 287 -18.80 54.73 12.37
C SER A 287 -18.56 53.63 11.34
N GLY A 288 -17.32 53.11 11.23
CA GLY A 288 -16.98 51.99 10.34
C GLY A 288 -17.55 50.65 10.79
N PHE A 289 -18.04 50.55 12.02
CA PHE A 289 -18.63 49.32 12.58
C PHE A 289 -20.16 49.24 12.42
N GLY A 290 -20.80 50.26 11.84
CA GLY A 290 -22.26 50.35 11.74
C GLY A 290 -22.95 50.72 13.06
N ASP A 291 -24.27 50.54 13.11
CA ASP A 291 -25.07 50.86 14.29
C ASP A 291 -24.80 49.85 15.43
N PRO A 292 -24.49 50.31 16.65
CA PRO A 292 -24.23 49.40 17.76
C PRO A 292 -25.53 48.71 18.20
N LEU A 293 -25.53 47.37 18.24
CA LEU A 293 -26.67 46.57 18.73
C LEU A 293 -26.78 46.55 20.27
N THR A 294 -25.79 47.09 20.98
CA THR A 294 -25.73 47.20 22.44
C THR A 294 -24.90 48.42 22.86
N ASN A 295 -24.94 48.78 24.14
CA ASN A 295 -24.20 49.94 24.65
C ASN A 295 -22.69 49.80 24.47
N VAL A 296 -22.03 50.87 24.03
CA VAL A 296 -20.57 50.94 23.96
C VAL A 296 -19.99 51.18 25.35
N SER A 297 -19.35 50.17 25.94
CA SER A 297 -18.63 50.31 27.20
C SER A 297 -17.20 50.83 26.96
N MET A 298 -16.87 51.97 27.53
CA MET A 298 -15.51 52.53 27.53
C MET A 298 -14.70 52.11 28.76
N GLY A 299 -15.26 51.30 29.66
CA GLY A 299 -14.66 51.01 30.97
C GLY A 299 -14.39 52.31 31.76
N ASN A 300 -13.16 52.49 32.23
CA ASN A 300 -12.72 53.70 32.94
C ASN A 300 -11.99 54.72 32.04
N PHE A 301 -12.16 54.62 30.72
CA PHE A 301 -11.52 55.51 29.76
C PHE A 301 -12.43 56.67 29.34
N GLN A 302 -11.82 57.81 29.03
CA GLN A 302 -12.51 59.03 28.60
C GLN A 302 -12.65 59.10 27.07
N ILE A 303 -13.70 59.79 26.60
CA ILE A 303 -13.81 60.24 25.21
C ILE A 303 -13.20 61.64 25.14
N ASN A 304 -11.99 61.75 24.61
CA ASN A 304 -11.29 63.02 24.45
C ASN A 304 -11.56 63.62 23.06
N ASN A 305 -11.47 64.95 22.96
CA ASN A 305 -11.68 65.70 21.72
C ASN A 305 -13.06 65.50 21.07
N LEU A 306 -14.10 65.26 21.89
CA LEU A 306 -15.49 65.28 21.43
C LEU A 306 -15.86 66.73 21.05
N GLN A 307 -16.28 66.94 19.81
CA GLN A 307 -16.70 68.27 19.35
C GLN A 307 -17.95 68.76 20.08
N ASP A 308 -18.23 70.06 19.95
CA ASP A 308 -19.49 70.64 20.44
C ASP A 308 -20.68 70.01 19.68
N PRO A 309 -21.78 69.67 20.38
CA PRO A 309 -22.97 69.13 19.74
C PRO A 309 -23.57 70.16 18.78
N THR A 310 -23.94 69.70 17.59
CA THR A 310 -24.56 70.52 16.52
C THR A 310 -26.06 70.29 16.41
N ILE A 311 -26.54 69.10 16.80
CA ILE A 311 -27.95 68.72 16.87
C ILE A 311 -28.28 68.08 18.22
N ASP A 312 -29.58 68.01 18.54
CA ASP A 312 -30.07 67.56 19.86
C ASP A 312 -29.73 66.09 20.20
N THR A 313 -29.39 65.28 19.21
CA THR A 313 -29.00 63.87 19.39
C THR A 313 -27.50 63.67 19.53
N ASP A 314 -26.70 64.72 19.38
CA ASP A 314 -25.25 64.63 19.52
C ASP A 314 -24.85 64.43 20.99
N ALA A 315 -23.73 63.76 21.20
CA ALA A 315 -23.15 63.65 22.52
C ALA A 315 -22.66 65.03 23.00
N VAL A 316 -23.01 65.39 24.23
CA VAL A 316 -22.63 66.68 24.83
C VAL A 316 -21.26 66.55 25.51
N ASN A 317 -20.33 67.44 25.19
CA ASN A 317 -19.06 67.52 25.90
C ASN A 317 -19.18 68.37 27.19
N LEU A 318 -18.26 68.17 28.14
CA LEU A 318 -18.32 68.84 29.44
C LEU A 318 -18.20 70.36 29.34
N GLN A 319 -17.48 70.88 28.34
CA GLN A 319 -17.33 72.31 28.11
C GLN A 319 -18.69 72.93 27.73
N THR A 320 -19.40 72.35 26.77
CA THR A 320 -20.73 72.82 26.37
C THR A 320 -21.72 72.74 27.54
N LEU A 321 -21.70 71.64 28.31
CA LEU A 321 -22.58 71.48 29.48
C LEU A 321 -22.33 72.57 30.53
N ASN A 322 -21.07 72.80 30.90
CA ASN A 322 -20.73 73.83 31.88
C ASN A 322 -21.10 75.23 31.39
N ALA A 323 -20.92 75.52 30.09
CA ALA A 323 -21.34 76.78 29.49
C ALA A 323 -22.87 76.95 29.56
N ALA A 324 -23.65 75.91 29.25
CA ALA A 324 -25.10 75.94 29.33
C ALA A 324 -25.60 76.16 30.78
N ILE A 325 -24.99 75.49 31.76
CA ILE A 325 -25.31 75.67 33.19
C ILE A 325 -25.01 77.11 33.64
N ALA A 326 -23.84 77.64 33.27
CA ALA A 326 -23.48 79.01 33.62
C ALA A 326 -24.41 80.04 32.96
N ALA A 327 -24.83 79.80 31.71
CA ALA A 327 -25.74 80.68 30.98
C ALA A 327 -27.20 80.60 31.48
N SER A 328 -27.55 79.62 32.31
CA SER A 328 -28.92 79.44 32.81
C SER A 328 -29.46 80.65 33.58
N ASN A 329 -28.59 81.53 34.09
CA ASN A 329 -28.87 82.86 34.68
C ASN A 329 -30.25 82.98 35.35
N GLN A 330 -30.60 82.01 36.21
CA GLN A 330 -31.94 81.93 36.78
C GLN A 330 -32.14 83.13 37.71
N THR A 331 -33.04 84.03 37.35
CA THR A 331 -33.49 85.08 38.26
C THR A 331 -34.51 84.47 39.20
N ILE A 332 -34.03 83.98 40.35
CA ILE A 332 -34.86 83.28 41.35
C ILE A 332 -35.71 84.27 42.17
N VAL A 333 -35.33 85.56 42.22
CA VAL A 333 -36.02 86.61 42.98
C VAL A 333 -36.14 87.87 42.12
N SER A 334 -37.35 88.45 42.01
CA SER A 334 -37.58 89.76 41.37
C SER A 334 -36.84 90.86 42.14
N GLY A 335 -36.15 91.75 41.41
CA GLY A 335 -35.48 92.94 41.96
C GLY A 335 -36.40 94.14 42.17
N ASP A 336 -37.71 94.00 41.94
CA ASP A 336 -38.68 95.08 42.09
C ASP A 336 -38.93 95.41 43.57
N ASN A 337 -39.04 96.70 43.92
CA ASN A 337 -39.38 97.12 45.28
C ASN A 337 -40.87 97.52 45.37
N PRO A 338 -41.63 97.12 46.42
CA PRO A 338 -41.18 96.39 47.62
C PRO A 338 -41.25 94.86 47.46
N ASN A 339 -40.13 94.16 47.68
CA ASN A 339 -40.07 92.70 47.77
C ASN A 339 -39.56 92.26 49.15
N SER A 340 -40.22 91.27 49.74
CA SER A 340 -39.86 90.71 51.07
C SER A 340 -38.77 89.63 50.98
N ILE A 341 -38.37 89.30 49.77
CA ILE A 341 -37.31 88.35 49.46
C ILE A 341 -36.14 89.13 48.88
N SER A 342 -34.98 88.99 49.51
CA SER A 342 -33.72 89.59 49.04
C SER A 342 -32.74 88.49 48.63
N ILE A 343 -31.81 88.81 47.74
CA ILE A 343 -30.75 87.88 47.32
C ILE A 343 -29.69 87.83 48.42
N GLY A 344 -29.43 86.65 48.98
CA GLY A 344 -28.36 86.40 49.94
C GLY A 344 -26.98 86.37 49.28
N LEU A 345 -25.92 86.59 50.07
CA LEU A 345 -24.53 86.61 49.58
C LEU A 345 -24.06 85.24 49.05
N ASP A 346 -24.77 84.17 49.38
CA ASP A 346 -24.52 82.79 48.94
C ASP A 346 -25.35 82.40 47.69
N GLY A 347 -26.10 83.33 47.11
CA GLY A 347 -27.00 83.06 45.99
C GLY A 347 -28.36 82.47 46.39
N GLY A 348 -28.64 82.34 47.69
CA GLY A 348 -29.95 81.94 48.21
C GLY A 348 -30.96 83.09 48.26
N ALA A 349 -32.22 82.76 48.53
CA ALA A 349 -33.28 83.74 48.78
C ALA A 349 -33.49 83.88 50.31
N LEU A 350 -33.33 85.10 50.85
CA LEU A 350 -33.58 85.40 52.26
C LEU A 350 -34.91 86.13 52.40
N TYR A 351 -35.83 85.55 53.19
CA TYR A 351 -37.07 86.21 53.60
C TYR A 351 -36.80 87.12 54.80
N ASP A 352 -37.02 88.44 54.64
CA ASP A 352 -36.87 89.44 55.72
C ASP A 352 -38.24 89.96 56.15
N ASP A 353 -38.76 89.42 57.26
CA ASP A 353 -40.00 89.88 57.88
C ASP A 353 -39.78 90.97 58.95
N THR A 354 -38.56 91.49 59.10
CA THR A 354 -38.21 92.49 60.15
C THR A 354 -39.16 93.68 60.13
N THR A 355 -39.54 94.18 58.95
CA THR A 355 -40.50 95.29 58.83
C THR A 355 -41.90 94.91 59.31
N LEU A 356 -42.36 93.70 58.97
CA LEU A 356 -43.65 93.18 59.44
C LEU A 356 -43.62 93.00 60.96
N GLN A 357 -42.56 92.40 61.50
CA GLN A 357 -42.37 92.17 62.93
C GLN A 357 -42.25 93.48 63.72
N ASN A 358 -41.57 94.50 63.18
CA ASN A 358 -41.51 95.84 63.76
C ASN A 358 -42.88 96.50 63.82
N ASN A 359 -43.66 96.42 62.73
CA ASN A 359 -45.02 96.95 62.68
C ASN A 359 -45.95 96.24 63.67
N ILE A 360 -45.88 94.91 63.76
CA ILE A 360 -46.63 94.11 64.75
C ILE A 360 -46.27 94.57 66.17
N THR A 361 -44.98 94.65 66.48
CA THR A 361 -44.47 95.06 67.80
C THR A 361 -44.94 96.47 68.18
N ALA A 362 -44.83 97.43 67.26
CA ALA A 362 -45.30 98.80 67.47
C ALA A 362 -46.81 98.84 67.77
N ASN A 363 -47.60 98.07 67.02
CA ASN A 363 -49.04 98.01 67.21
C ASN A 363 -49.41 97.36 68.57
N THR A 364 -48.72 96.30 68.97
CA THR A 364 -48.87 95.67 70.30
C THR A 364 -48.57 96.65 71.43
N ASN A 365 -47.50 97.45 71.32
CA ASN A 365 -47.15 98.47 72.31
C ASN A 365 -48.24 99.55 72.44
N ASN A 366 -48.75 100.04 71.31
CA ASN A 366 -49.85 101.01 71.29
C ASN A 366 -51.13 100.46 71.95
N ILE A 367 -51.48 99.20 71.69
CA ILE A 367 -52.62 98.52 72.31
C ILE A 367 -52.43 98.42 73.84
N SER A 368 -51.24 98.06 74.30
CA SER A 368 -50.91 97.95 75.73
C SER A 368 -50.98 99.30 76.45
N ALA A 369 -50.48 100.37 75.82
CA ALA A 369 -50.58 101.72 76.34
C ALA A 369 -52.04 102.18 76.47
N ASN A 370 -52.86 101.92 75.45
CA ASN A 370 -54.30 102.21 75.50
C ASN A 370 -55.00 101.43 76.62
N ALA A 371 -54.69 100.14 76.81
CA ALA A 371 -55.26 99.34 77.90
C ALA A 371 -54.91 99.91 79.29
N THR A 372 -53.68 100.37 79.49
CA THR A 372 -53.22 101.01 80.74
C THR A 372 -53.95 102.33 81.01
N ALA A 373 -54.12 103.16 79.96
CA ALA A 373 -54.88 104.40 80.06
C ALA A 373 -56.36 104.15 80.40
N ILE A 374 -56.98 103.12 79.79
CA ILE A 374 -58.34 102.68 80.13
C ILE A 374 -58.42 102.26 81.60
N GLY A 375 -57.49 101.44 82.10
CA GLY A 375 -57.46 101.03 83.51
C GLY A 375 -57.29 102.20 84.49
N SER A 376 -56.47 103.19 84.13
CA SER A 376 -56.31 104.43 84.90
C SER A 376 -57.60 105.24 84.92
N ASN A 377 -58.26 105.38 83.77
CA ASN A 377 -59.57 106.05 83.66
C ASN A 377 -60.64 105.30 84.47
N THR A 378 -60.68 103.96 84.42
CA THR A 378 -61.59 103.13 85.24
C THR A 378 -61.37 103.38 86.72
N THR A 379 -60.12 103.44 87.18
CA THR A 379 -59.77 103.74 88.58
C THR A 379 -60.20 105.15 88.98
N ALA A 380 -59.93 106.15 88.14
CA ALA A 380 -60.34 107.54 88.37
C ALA A 380 -61.88 107.69 88.43
N ILE A 381 -62.61 107.00 87.55
CA ILE A 381 -64.07 106.94 87.57
C ILE A 381 -64.56 106.28 88.87
N GLY A 382 -63.92 105.21 89.32
CA GLY A 382 -64.21 104.57 90.61
C GLY A 382 -64.05 105.54 91.78
N ASN A 383 -62.90 106.22 91.85
CA ASN A 383 -62.63 107.23 92.87
C ASN A 383 -63.64 108.39 92.84
N ASN A 384 -63.98 108.89 91.65
CA ASN A 384 -64.99 109.94 91.49
C ASN A 384 -66.38 109.45 91.94
N THR A 385 -66.77 108.22 91.59
CA THR A 385 -68.02 107.60 92.04
C THR A 385 -68.08 107.52 93.57
N SER A 386 -67.01 107.03 94.22
CA SER A 386 -66.91 106.97 95.68
C SER A 386 -66.94 108.35 96.33
N ALA A 387 -66.24 109.34 95.76
CA ALA A 387 -66.24 110.71 96.28
C ALA A 387 -67.60 111.39 96.15
N ILE A 388 -68.36 111.11 95.07
CA ILE A 388 -69.75 111.59 94.91
C ILE A 388 -70.66 110.97 95.98
N ALA A 389 -70.50 109.68 96.30
CA ALA A 389 -71.30 109.01 97.32
C ALA A 389 -71.07 109.55 98.76
N LEU A 390 -69.94 110.22 99.01
CA LEU A 390 -69.64 110.85 100.30
C LEU A 390 -70.10 112.32 100.39
N LYS A 391 -70.54 112.95 99.28
CA LYS A 391 -71.14 114.29 99.32
C LYS A 391 -72.52 114.24 100.00
N GLU A 392 -73.01 115.39 100.47
CA GLU A 392 -74.33 115.51 101.13
C GLU A 392 -75.47 114.92 100.28
N ASP A 393 -76.05 113.81 100.74
CA ASP A 393 -77.28 113.15 100.32
C ASP A 393 -78.33 113.20 101.46
N LEU A 394 -79.53 112.65 101.25
CA LEU A 394 -80.60 112.63 102.27
C LEU A 394 -80.20 111.95 103.60
N ALA A 395 -79.15 111.12 103.61
CA ALA A 395 -78.70 110.39 104.80
C ALA A 395 -77.60 111.13 105.60
N ASN A 396 -76.79 111.99 104.96
CA ASN A 396 -75.76 112.81 105.63
C ASN A 396 -76.00 114.34 105.48
N LYS A 397 -77.15 114.76 104.95
CA LYS A 397 -77.59 116.16 104.90
C LYS A 397 -77.68 116.73 106.30
N SER A 398 -76.89 117.77 106.56
CA SER A 398 -76.94 118.47 107.83
C SER A 398 -78.33 119.07 108.06
N THR A 399 -78.93 118.78 109.21
CA THR A 399 -80.20 119.41 109.64
C THR A 399 -80.00 120.85 110.13
N ASN A 400 -78.78 121.38 110.04
CA ASN A 400 -78.43 122.68 110.61
C ASN A 400 -78.66 123.82 109.61
N VAL A 401 -79.71 124.62 109.86
CA VAL A 401 -80.05 125.84 109.11
C VAL A 401 -79.32 127.09 109.65
N ALA A 402 -78.43 126.95 110.63
CA ALA A 402 -77.61 128.04 111.15
C ALA A 402 -76.18 127.98 110.58
N LEU A 403 -75.81 129.02 109.81
CA LEU A 403 -74.45 129.22 109.31
C LEU A 403 -73.48 129.39 110.49
N GLY A 404 -72.54 128.46 110.68
CA GLY A 404 -71.33 128.73 111.49
C GLY A 404 -70.80 127.66 112.44
N THR A 405 -71.47 126.51 112.63
CA THR A 405 -70.93 125.42 113.47
C THR A 405 -71.27 124.05 112.87
N SER A 406 -70.29 123.40 112.25
CA SER A 406 -70.41 122.04 111.71
C SER A 406 -69.95 121.03 112.77
N ASP A 407 -70.81 120.06 113.11
CA ASP A 407 -70.53 118.96 114.04
C ASP A 407 -69.87 117.74 113.36
N VAL A 408 -68.96 118.00 112.41
CA VAL A 408 -68.15 116.95 111.80
C VAL A 408 -66.69 117.39 111.89
N LEU A 409 -65.96 116.70 112.78
CA LEU A 409 -64.50 116.64 112.78
C LEU A 409 -64.01 115.82 111.57
#